data_AF-A0A560D2I2-F1
#
_entry.id   AF-A0A560D2I2-F1
#
_cell.length_a   1.000
_cell.length_b   1.000
_cell.length_c   1.000
_cell.angle_alpha   90.00
_cell.angle_beta   90.00
_cell.angle_gamma   90.00
#
_symmetry.space_group_name_H-M   'P 1'
#
loop_
_entity.id
_entity.type
_entity.pdbx_description
1 polymer ?
#
loop_
_entity_poly.entity_id
_entity_poly.type
_entity_poly.pdbx_seq_one_letter_code
_entity_poly.pdbx_strand_id
1 'polypeptide(L)'
;MSIILQSTVGGFSGQFMRKLPLVEQTMREHGLEPSEFVISKDYAGTATIPLMGPFFFSYSVYFGEETFTVTEPNDMVFLDYFLKRVLAADGPPEVPRRPGLIRRLFSWMSQPV
;
A
#
# COMPACT_ATOMS: atom_id res chain seq x y z
N MET A 1 15.37 6.61 1.95
CA MET A 1 14.53 7.82 1.88
C MET A 1 13.12 7.48 2.39
N SER A 2 12.15 8.42 2.43
CA SER A 2 10.78 8.19 2.95
C SER A 2 9.77 7.91 1.83
N ILE A 3 8.64 7.29 2.18
CA ILE A 3 7.51 7.06 1.27
C ILE A 3 7.00 8.42 0.77
N ILE A 4 6.64 8.46 -0.51
CA ILE A 4 6.05 9.66 -1.12
C ILE A 4 4.54 9.62 -0.88
N LEU A 5 4.02 10.67 -0.25
CA LEU A 5 2.59 10.80 0.03
C LEU A 5 1.95 11.80 -0.93
N GLN A 6 0.86 11.39 -1.55
CA GLN A 6 0.03 12.21 -2.42
C GLN A 6 -1.41 12.14 -1.94
N SER A 7 -2.12 13.27 -1.98
CA SER A 7 -3.54 13.26 -1.68
C SER A 7 -4.25 14.38 -2.42
N THR A 8 -5.41 14.05 -2.99
CA THR A 8 -6.28 15.00 -3.69
C THR A 8 -7.47 15.44 -2.82
N VAL A 9 -7.67 14.81 -1.65
CA VAL A 9 -8.89 14.92 -0.82
C VAL A 9 -8.61 15.37 0.61
N GLY A 10 -7.49 16.06 0.80
CA GLY A 10 -7.00 16.51 2.10
C GLY A 10 -5.86 15.64 2.64
N GLY A 11 -5.06 16.16 3.57
CA GLY A 11 -3.88 15.45 4.07
C GLY A 11 -4.18 14.11 4.75
N PHE A 12 -3.15 13.29 4.90
CA PHE A 12 -3.20 12.12 5.78
C PHE A 12 -3.38 12.55 7.23
N SER A 13 -4.09 11.76 8.02
CA SER A 13 -4.32 12.01 9.43
C SER A 13 -3.01 12.10 10.21
N GLY A 14 -2.99 12.89 11.28
CA GLY A 14 -1.80 13.02 12.13
C GLY A 14 -1.38 11.68 12.76
N GLN A 15 -2.30 10.74 12.97
CA GLN A 15 -1.97 9.39 13.44
C GLN A 15 -1.21 8.58 12.39
N PHE A 16 -1.64 8.65 11.13
CA PHE A 16 -0.94 8.04 10.00
C PHE A 16 0.49 8.57 9.91
N MET A 17 0.66 9.89 9.94
CA MET A 17 1.98 10.53 9.86
C MET A 17 2.91 10.14 11.02
N ARG A 18 2.37 9.86 12.21
CA ARG A 18 3.16 9.40 13.37
C ARG A 18 3.61 7.93 13.25
N LYS A 19 2.82 7.08 12.60
CA LYS A 19 3.13 5.65 12.44
C LYS A 19 3.94 5.37 11.17
N LEU A 20 3.87 6.23 10.16
CA LEU A 20 4.57 6.04 8.89
C LEU A 20 6.08 5.79 9.05
N PRO A 21 6.84 6.51 9.90
CA PRO A 21 8.27 6.25 10.07
C PRO A 21 8.58 4.84 10.57
N LEU A 22 7.70 4.26 11.39
CA LEU A 22 7.84 2.89 11.87
C LEU A 22 7.64 1.89 10.71
N VAL A 23 6.64 2.12 9.86
CA VAL A 23 6.39 1.29 8.67
C VAL A 23 7.57 1.36 7.71
N GLU A 24 8.11 2.56 7.46
CA GLU A 24 9.30 2.74 6.62
C GLU A 24 10.54 2.05 7.18
N GLN A 25 10.68 2.02 8.51
CA GLN A 25 11.75 1.29 9.16
C GLN A 25 11.58 -0.22 8.95
N THR A 26 10.38 -0.75 9.18
CA THR A 26 10.09 -2.17 8.93
C THR A 26 10.31 -2.53 7.46
N MET A 27 9.89 -1.70 6.51
CA MET A 27 10.19 -1.89 5.10
C MET A 27 11.68 -2.01 4.83
N ARG A 28 12.50 -1.10 5.41
CA ARG A 28 13.97 -1.14 5.27
C ARG A 28 14.58 -2.39 5.90
N GLU A 29 14.10 -2.81 7.06
CA GLU A 29 14.54 -4.04 7.74
C GLU A 29 14.26 -5.28 6.88
N HIS A 30 13.19 -5.24 6.10
CA HIS A 30 12.80 -6.28 5.15
C HIS A 30 13.44 -6.11 3.75
N GLY A 31 14.34 -5.14 3.59
CA GLY A 31 15.09 -4.92 2.34
C GLY A 31 14.32 -4.19 1.24
N LEU A 32 13.22 -3.51 1.59
CA LEU A 32 12.45 -2.65 0.71
C LEU A 32 12.90 -1.19 0.85
N GLU A 33 12.99 -0.46 -0.26
CA GLU A 33 13.32 0.97 -0.22
C GLU A 33 12.03 1.80 -0.18
N PRO A 34 11.71 2.49 0.94
CA PRO A 34 10.42 3.15 1.09
C PRO A 34 10.17 4.27 0.06
N SER A 35 11.21 4.90 -0.48
CA SER A 35 11.06 5.96 -1.49
C SER A 35 10.64 5.47 -2.88
N GLU A 36 10.68 4.17 -3.13
CA GLU A 36 10.11 3.60 -4.36
C GLU A 36 8.58 3.54 -4.30
N PHE A 37 7.99 3.74 -3.11
CA PHE A 37 6.56 3.69 -2.89
C PHE A 37 5.94 5.09 -2.93
N VAL A 38 4.85 5.21 -3.66
CA VAL A 38 3.97 6.39 -3.65
C VAL A 38 2.60 5.96 -3.14
N ILE A 39 2.10 6.61 -2.09
CA ILE A 39 0.75 6.39 -1.59
C ILE A 39 -0.11 7.59 -1.97
N SER A 40 -1.07 7.39 -2.87
CA SER A 40 -2.11 8.35 -3.22
C SER A 40 -3.37 8.09 -2.42
N LYS A 41 -4.01 9.17 -1.96
CA LYS A 41 -5.32 9.15 -1.32
C LYS A 41 -6.30 10.00 -2.14
N ASP A 42 -7.42 9.39 -2.49
CA ASP A 42 -8.50 9.98 -3.28
C ASP A 42 -9.87 9.68 -2.63
N TYR A 43 -10.92 10.40 -3.02
CA TYR A 43 -12.27 10.08 -2.57
C TYR A 43 -12.66 8.79 -3.27
N ALA A 44 -13.18 7.81 -2.53
CA ALA A 44 -13.85 6.70 -3.16
C ALA A 44 -15.15 7.26 -3.76
N GLY A 45 -15.11 7.63 -5.04
CA GLY A 45 -16.30 8.09 -5.75
C GLY A 45 -17.41 7.07 -5.57
N THR A 46 -18.64 7.53 -5.35
CA THR A 46 -19.87 6.76 -5.07
C THR A 46 -20.23 5.69 -6.13
N ALA A 47 -19.39 5.46 -7.14
CA ALA A 47 -19.72 4.74 -8.36
C ALA A 47 -19.18 3.30 -8.45
N THR A 48 -18.22 2.87 -7.62
CA THR A 48 -17.60 1.53 -7.81
C THR A 48 -18.23 0.42 -6.96
N ILE A 49 -18.85 0.73 -5.82
CA ILE A 49 -19.50 -0.27 -4.95
C ILE A 49 -20.79 0.34 -4.34
N PRO A 50 -21.99 0.00 -4.86
CA PRO A 50 -23.27 0.60 -4.44
C PRO A 50 -23.65 0.41 -2.95
N LEU A 51 -22.93 -0.42 -2.21
CA LEU A 51 -23.24 -0.81 -0.83
C LEU A 51 -22.40 -0.09 0.24
N MET A 52 -21.33 0.61 -0.16
CA MET A 52 -20.45 1.32 0.78
C MET A 52 -20.85 2.80 0.85
N GLY A 53 -21.18 3.27 2.05
CA GLY A 53 -21.66 4.65 2.30
C GLY A 53 -20.66 5.74 1.90
N PRO A 54 -21.03 7.03 1.97
CA PRO A 54 -20.30 8.15 1.36
C PRO A 54 -18.99 8.58 2.06
N PHE A 55 -18.34 7.69 2.83
CA PHE A 55 -17.25 8.06 3.75
C PHE A 55 -15.95 7.29 3.55
N PHE A 56 -15.78 6.57 2.43
CA PHE A 56 -14.56 5.81 2.17
C PHE A 56 -13.58 6.61 1.32
N PHE A 57 -12.30 6.26 1.46
CA PHE A 57 -11.22 6.79 0.66
C PHE A 57 -10.62 5.68 -0.19
N SER A 58 -10.24 6.03 -1.41
CA SER A 58 -9.46 5.16 -2.29
C SER A 58 -7.99 5.44 -2.05
N TYR A 59 -7.24 4.42 -1.65
CA TYR A 59 -5.81 4.49 -1.46
C TYR A 59 -5.14 3.70 -2.57
N SER A 60 -4.35 4.38 -3.40
CA SER A 60 -3.56 3.75 -4.44
C SER A 60 -2.09 3.76 -4.05
N VAL A 61 -1.44 2.60 -4.08
CA VAL A 61 -0.01 2.49 -3.82
C VAL A 61 0.68 2.09 -5.10
N TYR A 62 1.65 2.91 -5.50
CA TYR A 62 2.49 2.71 -6.68
C TYR A 62 3.87 2.25 -6.24
N PHE A 63 4.43 1.27 -6.94
CA PHE A 63 5.79 0.78 -6.75
C PHE A 63 6.37 0.41 -8.11
N GLY A 64 7.32 1.19 -8.60
CA GLY A 64 7.86 1.02 -9.96
C GLY A 64 6.75 1.14 -11.03
N GLU A 65 6.53 0.07 -11.79
CA GLU A 65 5.48 -0.02 -12.82
C GLU A 65 4.15 -0.58 -12.28
N GLU A 66 4.13 -1.02 -11.03
CA GLU A 66 2.99 -1.74 -10.48
C GLU A 66 2.16 -0.84 -9.55
N THR A 67 0.86 -1.13 -9.44
CA THR A 67 -0.09 -0.33 -8.65
C THR A 67 -1.18 -1.19 -8.09
N PHE A 68 -1.57 -0.97 -6.84
CA PHE A 68 -2.84 -1.47 -6.32
C PHE A 68 -3.67 -0.35 -5.72
N THR A 69 -4.98 -0.54 -5.75
CA THR A 69 -5.94 0.39 -5.14
C THR A 69 -6.80 -0.38 -4.16
N VAL A 70 -6.96 0.16 -2.96
CA VAL A 70 -7.84 -0.38 -1.91
C VAL A 70 -8.79 0.72 -1.42
N THR A 71 -10.02 0.34 -1.11
CA THR A 71 -11.01 1.26 -0.56
C THR A 71 -11.13 1.03 0.93
N GLU A 72 -10.77 2.03 1.73
CA GLU A 72 -10.74 1.92 3.19
C GLU A 72 -11.44 3.09 3.86
N PRO A 73 -12.06 2.89 5.04
CA PRO A 73 -12.85 3.93 5.71
C PRO A 73 -11.98 5.04 6.31
N ASN A 74 -10.70 4.77 6.58
CA ASN A 74 -9.76 5.77 7.13
C ASN A 74 -8.29 5.35 6.94
N ASP A 75 -7.38 6.32 7.13
CA ASP A 75 -5.95 6.12 6.87
C ASP A 75 -5.32 5.04 7.75
N MET A 76 -5.85 4.82 8.96
CA MET A 76 -5.27 3.88 9.91
C MET A 76 -5.57 2.43 9.54
N VAL A 77 -6.77 2.15 9.05
CA VAL A 77 -7.14 0.84 8.51
C VAL A 77 -6.31 0.54 7.27
N PHE A 78 -6.19 1.53 6.37
CA PHE A 78 -5.31 1.42 5.22
C PHE A 78 -3.84 1.15 5.61
N LEU A 79 -3.29 1.88 6.58
CA LEU A 79 -1.90 1.72 7.00
C LEU A 79 -1.63 0.32 7.57
N ASP A 80 -2.56 -0.21 8.36
CA ASP A 80 -2.46 -1.56 8.92
C ASP A 80 -2.53 -2.63 7.81
N TYR A 81 -3.45 -2.47 6.86
CA TYR A 81 -3.53 -3.31 5.68
C TYR A 81 -2.25 -3.27 4.84
N PHE A 82 -1.73 -2.06 4.57
CA PHE A 82 -0.50 -1.86 3.83
C PHE A 82 0.69 -2.55 4.51
N LEU A 83 0.87 -2.35 5.82
CA LEU A 83 1.94 -2.97 6.59
C LEU A 83 1.84 -4.50 6.57
N LYS A 84 0.64 -5.06 6.79
CA LYS A 84 0.42 -6.51 6.71
C LYS A 84 0.80 -7.06 5.34
N ARG A 85 0.48 -6.32 4.27
CA ARG A 85 0.76 -6.73 2.89
C ARG A 85 2.25 -6.66 2.55
N VAL A 86 2.94 -5.62 3.02
CA VAL A 86 4.40 -5.49 2.98
C VAL A 86 5.07 -6.67 3.68
N LEU A 87 4.62 -7.01 4.89
CA LEU A 87 5.18 -8.11 5.68
C LEU A 87 4.87 -9.49 5.10
N ALA A 88 3.69 -9.67 4.48
CA ALA A 88 3.31 -10.93 3.84
C ALA A 88 4.14 -11.25 2.59
N ALA A 89 4.73 -10.24 1.94
CA ALA A 89 5.59 -10.43 0.78
C ALA A 89 6.92 -11.16 1.10
N ASP A 90 7.32 -11.26 2.37
CA ASP A 90 8.52 -12.01 2.83
C ASP A 90 8.31 -13.52 3.01
N GLY A 91 7.10 -14.04 2.75
CA GLY A 91 6.85 -15.49 2.75
C GLY A 91 7.51 -16.21 1.56
N PRO A 92 8.03 -17.44 1.72
CA PRO A 92 8.59 -18.20 0.60
C PRO A 92 7.50 -18.46 -0.46
N PRO A 93 7.70 -18.09 -1.73
CA PRO A 93 6.68 -18.29 -2.76
C PRO A 93 6.57 -19.77 -3.17
N GLU A 94 5.37 -20.34 -3.10
CA GLU A 94 5.03 -21.57 -3.85
C GLU A 94 4.89 -21.22 -5.35
N VAL A 95 6.00 -21.40 -6.10
CA VAL A 95 6.18 -21.62 -7.57
C VAL A 95 5.78 -20.54 -8.63
N PRO A 96 6.36 -20.55 -9.86
CA PRO A 96 7.75 -20.77 -10.28
C PRO A 96 8.37 -19.58 -11.06
N ARG A 97 9.70 -19.63 -11.15
CA ARG A 97 10.69 -18.60 -11.55
C ARG A 97 10.59 -18.12 -13.01
N ARG A 98 10.61 -16.80 -13.24
CA ARG A 98 11.11 -16.16 -14.47
C ARG A 98 12.46 -15.47 -14.21
N PRO A 99 13.44 -15.54 -15.14
CA PRO A 99 14.78 -14.99 -14.92
C PRO A 99 14.87 -13.53 -15.41
N GLY A 100 15.37 -12.65 -14.55
CA GLY A 100 15.76 -11.28 -14.88
C GLY A 100 14.88 -10.24 -14.19
N LEU A 101 15.50 -9.37 -13.39
CA LEU A 101 14.94 -8.27 -12.57
C LEU A 101 14.46 -8.68 -11.16
N ILE A 102 15.22 -8.17 -10.17
CA ILE A 102 14.91 -7.99 -8.75
C ILE A 102 13.92 -9.02 -8.17
N ARG A 103 14.49 -10.19 -7.88
CA ARG A 103 13.84 -11.36 -7.31
C ARG A 103 13.43 -11.08 -5.85
N ARG A 104 12.21 -10.58 -5.59
CA ARG A 104 11.45 -10.85 -4.32
C ARG A 104 10.05 -10.25 -4.14
N LEU A 105 9.51 -9.36 -4.98
CA LEU A 105 8.25 -8.67 -4.66
C LEU A 105 6.98 -9.16 -5.38
N PHE A 106 7.11 -10.15 -6.28
CA PHE A 106 6.08 -10.51 -7.27
C PHE A 106 4.81 -11.23 -6.78
N SER A 107 4.60 -11.42 -5.47
CA SER A 107 3.40 -12.10 -4.93
C SER A 107 2.27 -11.14 -4.53
N TRP A 108 2.59 -9.86 -4.34
CA TRP A 108 1.75 -8.87 -3.68
C TRP A 108 0.43 -8.47 -4.40
N MET A 109 0.15 -8.95 -5.63
CA MET A 109 -1.06 -8.63 -6.40
C MET A 109 -2.06 -9.79 -6.56
N SER A 110 -1.68 -11.04 -6.28
CA SER A 110 -2.46 -12.21 -6.74
C SER A 110 -3.48 -12.77 -5.75
N GLN A 111 -3.63 -12.19 -4.55
CA GLN A 111 -4.61 -12.68 -3.58
C GLN A 111 -5.75 -11.67 -3.36
N PRO A 112 -6.98 -11.99 -3.79
CA PRO A 112 -8.16 -11.45 -3.15
C PRO A 112 -8.26 -12.04 -1.73
N VAL A 113 -8.46 -11.18 -0.74
CA VAL A 113 -8.86 -11.57 0.63
C VAL A 113 -10.38 -11.57 0.70
#